data_AF-A0A1I6YCH8-F1
#
_entry.id   AF-A0A1I6YCH8-F1
#
_cell.length_a   1.000
_cell.length_b   1.000
_cell.length_c   1.000
_cell.angle_alpha   90.00
_cell.angle_beta   90.00
_cell.angle_gamma   90.00
#
_symmetry.space_group_name_H-M   'P 1'
#
loop_
_entity.id
_entity.type
_entity.pdbx_description
1 polymer ?
#
loop_
_entity_poly.entity_id
_entity_poly.type
_entity_poly.pdbx_seq_one_letter_code
_entity_poly.pdbx_strand_id
1 'polypeptide(L)'
;MATLRMEHKMRYINELSEGQQVKEIYLCKKIIPAQTKAGKTYWTVVLQDKTGTVDGKIWDPSSAGIGEFEALDYIWVVGEVTVFNGMNQLNIRQVRKAGEGEYVAADYLPCSERDVKEMYNELLALISTIQAPYMKKLLSHFFIEDAEFQKNFCFHSAAKSVHHGFVGGLLEHTLSVATICDFYANHYGYLDRDLLLTAAICHDIGKISELSPYPENDYTDEGQLLGHIVIGATMVRDAIRQIPDFPQVKANELVHCILAHHGELEFGSPKKPALAEAIALSFADNTDAKMETMKEALAQGPTTGLEWQGFNRFVESNIRRTSPEEV
;
A
#
# COMPACT_ATOMS: atom_id res chain seq x y z
N MET A 1 11.95 -20.77 34.59
CA MET A 1 12.55 -19.43 34.55
C MET A 1 12.29 -18.85 33.18
N ALA A 2 11.27 -18.02 33.05
CA ALA A 2 10.95 -17.32 31.81
C ALA A 2 11.92 -16.14 31.69
N THR A 3 12.84 -16.21 30.74
CA THR A 3 13.71 -15.08 30.40
C THR A 3 12.85 -14.00 29.76
N LEU A 4 12.56 -12.95 30.51
CA LEU A 4 12.08 -11.68 29.99
C LEU A 4 13.09 -11.19 28.95
N ARG A 5 12.85 -11.46 27.66
CA ARG A 5 13.44 -10.67 26.58
C ARG A 5 12.86 -9.28 26.76
N MET A 6 13.66 -8.32 27.23
CA MET A 6 13.30 -6.92 27.07
C MET A 6 13.09 -6.70 25.58
N GLU A 7 11.87 -6.37 25.17
CA GLU A 7 11.61 -5.90 23.81
C GLU A 7 12.52 -4.69 23.58
N HIS A 8 13.50 -4.85 22.70
CA HIS A 8 14.35 -3.75 22.29
C HIS A 8 13.47 -2.79 21.49
N LYS A 9 13.00 -1.73 22.15
CA LYS A 9 12.21 -0.69 21.50
C LYS A 9 13.12 0.02 20.50
N MET A 10 12.88 -0.22 19.20
CA MET A 10 13.56 0.45 18.11
C MET A 10 13.47 1.97 18.29
N ARG A 11 14.58 2.67 18.05
CA ARG A 11 14.60 4.13 17.99
C ARG A 11 14.36 4.61 16.57
N TYR A 12 13.30 5.40 16.41
CA TYR A 12 12.97 5.99 15.13
C TYR A 12 13.83 7.22 14.81
N ILE A 13 13.90 7.57 13.54
CA ILE A 13 14.70 8.65 12.96
C ILE A 13 14.31 10.00 13.58
N ASN A 14 13.03 10.24 13.85
CA ASN A 14 12.56 11.46 14.49
C ASN A 14 12.97 11.60 15.98
N GLU A 15 13.47 10.53 16.60
CA GLU A 15 13.99 10.52 17.98
C GLU A 15 15.52 10.71 18.04
N LEU A 16 16.20 10.77 16.89
CA LEU A 16 17.66 10.89 16.83
C LEU A 16 18.14 12.28 17.21
N SER A 17 19.20 12.34 18.01
CA SER A 17 19.85 13.57 18.49
C SER A 17 21.37 13.54 18.25
N GLU A 18 21.99 14.71 18.07
CA GLU A 18 23.44 14.82 17.86
C GLU A 18 24.27 14.10 18.95
N GLY A 19 25.34 13.42 18.53
CA GLY A 19 26.26 12.67 19.39
C GLY A 19 25.71 11.32 19.88
N GLN A 20 24.47 10.98 19.54
CA GLN A 20 23.85 9.73 19.95
C GLN A 20 24.45 8.54 19.20
N GLN A 21 24.79 7.49 19.95
CA GLN A 21 25.16 6.20 19.37
C GLN A 21 23.90 5.44 18.96
N VAL A 22 23.93 4.89 17.75
CA VAL A 22 22.83 4.14 17.14
C VAL A 22 23.29 2.72 16.87
N LYS A 23 22.42 1.76 17.22
CA LYS A 23 22.58 0.32 17.00
C LYS A 23 21.20 -0.25 16.70
N GLU A 24 20.70 0.05 15.51
CA GLU A 24 19.30 -0.20 15.14
C GLU A 24 19.23 -0.74 13.72
N ILE A 25 18.08 -1.29 13.35
CA ILE A 25 17.79 -1.67 11.96
C ILE A 25 17.12 -0.49 11.28
N TYR A 26 17.40 -0.31 9.98
CA TYR A 26 16.72 0.64 9.10
C TYR A 26 16.54 0.01 7.72
N LEU A 27 15.57 0.51 6.94
CA LEU A 27 15.48 0.18 5.52
C LEU A 27 16.50 1.03 4.75
N CYS A 28 17.40 0.40 4.00
CA CYS A 28 18.35 1.10 3.14
C CYS A 28 17.68 1.52 1.82
N LYS A 29 17.02 2.67 1.80
CA LYS A 29 16.28 3.15 0.63
C LYS A 29 17.14 3.34 -0.62
N LYS A 30 18.35 3.89 -0.46
CA LYS A 30 19.28 4.17 -1.58
C LYS A 30 20.73 4.06 -1.13
N ILE A 31 21.60 3.68 -2.06
CA ILE A 31 23.06 3.74 -1.93
C ILE A 31 23.60 4.62 -3.06
N ILE A 32 24.36 5.65 -2.71
CA ILE A 32 24.94 6.61 -3.63
C ILE A 32 26.46 6.59 -3.44
N PRO A 33 27.21 5.91 -4.33
CA PRO A 33 28.67 5.98 -4.33
C PRO A 33 29.15 7.38 -4.70
N ALA A 34 30.12 7.90 -3.96
CA ALA A 34 30.70 9.21 -4.19
C ALA A 34 32.21 9.19 -3.89
N GLN A 35 32.91 10.22 -4.32
CA GLN A 35 34.33 10.41 -4.02
C GLN A 35 34.56 11.69 -3.23
N THR A 36 35.44 11.60 -2.26
CA THR A 36 35.97 12.78 -1.57
C THR A 36 36.84 13.61 -2.52
N LYS A 37 37.17 14.86 -2.14
CA LYS A 37 38.11 15.69 -2.90
C LYS A 37 39.49 15.03 -3.09
N ALA A 38 39.86 14.10 -2.20
CA ALA A 38 41.10 13.33 -2.27
C ALA A 38 40.98 12.02 -3.08
N GLY A 39 39.85 11.79 -3.76
CA GLY A 39 39.60 10.60 -4.58
C GLY A 39 39.21 9.34 -3.82
N LYS A 40 39.19 9.36 -2.48
CA LYS A 40 38.71 8.21 -1.68
C LYS A 40 37.20 8.02 -1.87
N THR A 41 36.79 6.80 -2.21
CA THR A 41 35.38 6.41 -2.35
C THR A 41 34.70 6.32 -0.99
N TYR A 42 33.49 6.84 -0.89
CA TYR A 42 32.59 6.69 0.25
C TYR A 42 31.15 6.50 -0.26
N TRP A 43 30.28 5.95 0.58
CA TRP A 43 28.87 5.82 0.25
C TRP A 43 28.03 6.81 1.07
N THR A 44 27.06 7.42 0.40
CA THR A 44 25.91 8.01 1.07
C THR A 44 24.78 7.02 0.98
N VAL A 45 24.23 6.61 2.12
CA VAL A 45 23.04 5.76 2.18
C VAL A 45 21.87 6.59 2.67
N VAL A 46 20.67 6.34 2.16
CA VAL A 46 19.44 6.94 2.69
C VAL A 46 18.75 5.87 3.51
N LEU A 47 18.68 6.06 4.81
CA LEU A 47 18.00 5.16 5.74
C LEU A 47 16.57 5.63 5.93
N GLN A 48 15.63 4.70 6.00
CA GLN A 48 14.21 4.97 6.18
C GLN A 48 13.67 4.17 7.36
N ASP A 49 12.77 4.83 8.10
CA ASP A 49 11.78 4.17 8.92
C ASP A 49 10.40 4.82 8.70
N LYS A 50 9.37 4.40 9.45
CA LYS A 50 8.01 4.96 9.32
C LYS A 50 7.90 6.44 9.69
N THR A 51 8.88 7.02 10.39
CA THR A 51 8.89 8.41 10.82
C THR A 51 9.62 9.35 9.86
N GLY A 52 10.41 8.80 8.94
CA GLY A 52 11.06 9.59 7.90
C GLY A 52 12.32 8.95 7.34
N THR A 53 13.22 9.82 6.86
CA THR A 53 14.51 9.41 6.29
C THR A 53 15.67 10.17 6.89
N VAL A 54 16.82 9.54 6.99
CA VAL A 54 18.08 10.16 7.43
C VAL A 54 19.22 9.74 6.52
N ASP A 55 20.10 10.69 6.21
CA ASP A 55 21.32 10.39 5.47
C ASP A 55 22.33 9.65 6.36
N GLY A 56 22.95 8.62 5.82
CA GLY A 56 24.07 7.89 6.41
C GLY A 56 25.33 8.05 5.56
N LYS A 57 26.49 8.17 6.19
CA LYS A 57 27.81 8.19 5.54
C LYS A 57 28.61 6.98 5.95
N ILE A 58 29.05 6.21 4.96
CA ILE A 58 30.03 5.14 5.11
C ILE A 58 31.32 5.63 4.45
N TRP A 59 32.26 6.13 5.26
CA TRP A 59 33.51 6.73 4.76
C TRP A 59 34.50 5.73 4.18
N ASP A 60 34.39 4.46 4.59
CA ASP A 60 35.21 3.37 4.09
C ASP A 60 34.37 2.12 3.83
N PRO A 61 33.76 2.02 2.63
CA PRO A 61 32.95 0.86 2.26
C PRO A 61 33.74 -0.45 2.23
N SER A 62 35.08 -0.39 2.20
CA SER A 62 35.95 -1.58 2.22
C SER A 62 36.34 -2.04 3.62
N SER A 63 35.90 -1.32 4.67
CA SER A 63 36.23 -1.69 6.04
C SER A 63 35.51 -2.96 6.48
N ALA A 64 36.16 -3.77 7.32
CA ALA A 64 35.63 -5.06 7.79
C ALA A 64 34.31 -4.97 8.58
N GLY A 65 33.92 -3.76 9.02
CA GLY A 65 32.64 -3.52 9.68
C GLY A 65 31.48 -3.39 8.71
N ILE A 66 31.73 -3.21 7.42
CA ILE A 66 30.72 -3.00 6.40
C ILE A 66 30.52 -4.31 5.64
N GLY A 67 29.45 -5.02 5.95
CA GLY A 67 29.02 -6.20 5.22
C GLY A 67 28.40 -5.85 3.86
N GLU A 68 28.10 -6.87 3.07
CA GLU A 68 27.39 -6.72 1.81
C GLU A 68 25.89 -6.48 2.06
N PHE A 69 25.34 -5.49 1.37
CA PHE A 69 23.91 -5.16 1.36
C PHE A 69 23.60 -4.35 0.09
N GLU A 70 22.34 -4.36 -0.31
CA GLU A 70 21.85 -3.61 -1.46
C GLU A 70 20.82 -2.55 -1.04
N ALA A 71 20.43 -1.70 -1.99
CA ALA A 71 19.25 -0.86 -1.78
C ALA A 71 18.03 -1.77 -1.53
N LEU A 72 17.10 -1.29 -0.71
CA LEU A 72 15.90 -1.98 -0.24
C LEU A 72 16.14 -3.11 0.78
N ASP A 73 17.39 -3.37 1.17
CA ASP A 73 17.66 -4.27 2.30
C ASP A 73 17.33 -3.60 3.64
N TYR A 74 16.78 -4.40 4.56
CA TYR A 74 16.80 -4.08 5.99
C TYR A 74 18.23 -4.30 6.49
N ILE A 75 18.84 -3.24 7.02
CA ILE A 75 20.23 -3.28 7.46
C ILE A 75 20.32 -2.88 8.92
N TRP A 76 21.07 -3.67 9.68
CA TRP A 76 21.47 -3.31 11.03
C TRP A 76 22.68 -2.37 10.94
N VAL A 77 22.52 -1.18 11.52
CA VAL A 77 23.46 -0.06 11.43
C VAL A 77 24.04 0.22 12.81
N VAL A 78 25.37 0.33 12.88
CA VAL A 78 26.07 0.91 14.03
C VAL A 78 26.78 2.17 13.60
N GLY A 79 26.48 3.26 14.30
CA GLY A 79 27.04 4.55 14.00
C GLY A 79 26.74 5.59 15.06
N GLU A 80 27.08 6.82 14.72
CA GLU A 80 26.88 7.99 15.57
C GLU A 80 26.13 9.06 14.79
N VAL A 81 25.13 9.67 15.41
CA VAL A 81 24.41 10.79 14.84
C VAL A 81 25.33 12.01 14.89
N THR A 82 25.54 12.61 13.72
CA THR A 82 26.29 13.84 13.51
C THR A 82 25.37 14.88 12.88
N VAL A 83 25.71 16.16 12.96
CA VAL A 83 24.95 17.23 12.29
C VAL A 83 25.73 17.74 11.10
N PHE A 84 25.08 17.81 9.94
CA PHE A 84 25.64 18.38 8.72
C PHE A 84 24.61 19.33 8.10
N ASN A 85 25.01 20.60 7.89
CA ASN A 85 24.12 21.66 7.40
C ASN A 85 22.80 21.78 8.19
N GLY A 86 22.85 21.58 9.52
CA GLY A 86 21.69 21.67 10.40
C GLY A 86 20.75 20.47 10.35
N MET A 87 21.08 19.39 9.63
CA MET A 87 20.31 18.14 9.60
C MET A 87 21.11 17.00 10.24
N ASN A 88 20.40 16.11 10.93
CA ASN A 88 20.98 14.88 11.45
C ASN A 88 21.47 14.00 10.28
N GLN A 89 22.63 13.38 10.47
CA GLN A 89 23.26 12.45 9.56
C GLN A 89 23.96 11.36 10.37
N LEU A 90 23.80 10.09 10.00
CA LEU A 90 24.50 8.98 10.64
C LEU A 90 25.90 8.80 10.06
N ASN A 91 26.92 8.87 10.90
CA ASN A 91 28.25 8.39 10.57
C ASN A 91 28.34 6.91 10.89
N ILE A 92 28.30 6.07 9.85
CA ILE A 92 28.13 4.63 9.95
C ILE A 92 29.48 3.93 9.96
N ARG A 93 29.68 3.09 10.98
CA ARG A 93 30.92 2.32 11.20
C ARG A 93 30.74 0.83 10.97
N GLN A 94 29.54 0.30 11.20
CA GLN A 94 29.22 -1.09 10.88
C GLN A 94 27.85 -1.21 10.22
N VAL A 95 27.75 -2.11 9.26
CA VAL A 95 26.51 -2.49 8.59
C VAL A 95 26.52 -3.99 8.39
N ARG A 96 25.36 -4.62 8.60
CA ARG A 96 25.07 -5.95 8.05
C ARG A 96 23.62 -6.00 7.60
N LYS A 97 23.32 -6.89 6.66
CA LYS A 97 21.93 -7.26 6.37
C LYS A 97 21.27 -7.86 7.61
N ALA A 98 20.05 -7.39 7.92
CA ALA A 98 19.22 -7.95 8.97
C ALA A 98 18.55 -9.23 8.45
N GLY A 99 18.52 -10.28 9.27
CA GLY A 99 17.82 -11.52 8.95
C GLY A 99 16.30 -11.37 9.10
N GLU A 100 15.55 -12.27 8.46
CA GLU A 100 14.11 -12.39 8.70
C GLU A 100 13.83 -12.63 10.20
N GLY A 101 12.81 -11.94 10.73
CA GLY A 101 12.44 -11.98 12.14
C GLY A 101 13.23 -11.04 13.06
N GLU A 102 14.25 -10.33 12.54
CA GLU A 102 14.92 -9.26 13.29
C GLU A 102 14.20 -7.92 13.21
N TYR A 103 13.25 -7.77 12.28
CA TYR A 103 12.56 -6.52 11.99
C TYR A 103 11.05 -6.73 11.79
N VAL A 104 10.27 -5.68 12.04
CA VAL A 104 8.83 -5.63 11.78
C VAL A 104 8.61 -4.62 10.65
N ALA A 105 8.11 -5.07 9.50
CA ALA A 105 7.97 -4.22 8.29
C ALA A 105 7.22 -2.89 8.56
N ALA A 106 6.24 -2.91 9.47
CA ALA A 106 5.47 -1.74 9.90
C ALA A 106 6.28 -0.64 10.59
N ASP A 107 7.51 -0.94 11.02
CA ASP A 107 8.42 0.07 11.56
C ASP A 107 9.16 0.85 10.47
N TYR A 108 9.13 0.39 9.22
CA TYR A 108 9.94 0.94 8.13
C TYR A 108 9.15 1.42 6.92
N LEU A 109 7.92 0.94 6.80
CA LEU A 109 7.03 1.18 5.67
C LEU A 109 5.79 1.93 6.16
N PRO A 110 5.19 2.78 5.32
CA PRO A 110 3.85 3.26 5.60
C PRO A 110 2.90 2.05 5.61
N CYS A 111 2.05 1.96 6.63
CA CYS A 111 1.11 0.86 6.84
C CYS A 111 -0.28 1.41 7.14
N SER A 112 -1.32 0.61 6.84
CA SER A 112 -2.68 0.91 7.28
C SER A 112 -2.73 1.16 8.80
N GLU A 113 -3.57 2.12 9.20
CA GLU A 113 -3.89 2.37 10.60
C GLU A 113 -4.81 1.28 11.19
N ARG A 114 -5.46 0.49 10.32
CA ARG A 114 -6.36 -0.60 10.69
C ARG A 114 -5.62 -1.93 10.79
N ASP A 115 -6.07 -2.80 11.68
CA ASP A 115 -5.50 -4.15 11.78
C ASP A 115 -5.88 -4.99 10.54
N VAL A 116 -4.86 -5.54 9.89
CA VAL A 116 -5.01 -6.32 8.65
C VAL A 116 -5.89 -7.56 8.86
N LYS A 117 -5.81 -8.22 10.02
CA LYS A 117 -6.62 -9.43 10.28
C LYS A 117 -8.07 -9.06 10.50
N GLU A 118 -8.34 -7.97 11.21
CA GLU A 118 -9.70 -7.44 11.39
C GLU A 118 -10.33 -7.08 10.04
N MET A 119 -9.64 -6.27 9.22
CA MET A 119 -10.10 -5.93 7.86
C MET A 119 -10.34 -7.16 7.01
N TYR A 120 -9.44 -8.13 7.06
CA TYR A 120 -9.57 -9.34 6.26
C TYR A 120 -10.79 -10.18 6.70
N ASN A 121 -11.04 -10.28 8.01
CA ASN A 121 -12.23 -10.95 8.53
C ASN A 121 -13.53 -10.22 8.14
N GLU A 122 -13.53 -8.88 8.10
CA GLU A 122 -14.66 -8.10 7.59
C GLU A 122 -14.93 -8.39 6.10
N LEU A 123 -13.88 -8.46 5.27
CA LEU A 123 -14.00 -8.84 3.87
C LEU A 123 -14.58 -10.25 3.71
N LEU A 124 -14.10 -11.23 4.48
CA LEU A 124 -14.63 -12.59 4.50
C LEU A 124 -16.10 -12.62 4.95
N ALA A 125 -16.48 -11.77 5.89
CA ALA A 125 -17.87 -11.64 6.33
C ALA A 125 -18.75 -11.15 5.17
N LEU A 126 -18.33 -10.15 4.38
CA LEU A 126 -19.04 -9.71 3.18
C LEU A 126 -19.17 -10.85 2.15
N ILE A 127 -18.08 -11.56 1.84
CA ILE A 127 -18.08 -12.72 0.93
C ILE A 127 -19.07 -13.79 1.38
N SER A 128 -19.20 -14.02 2.70
CA SER A 128 -20.12 -15.02 3.24
C SER A 128 -21.59 -14.73 2.91
N THR A 129 -21.95 -13.46 2.69
CA THR A 129 -23.32 -13.00 2.38
C THR A 129 -23.74 -13.20 0.93
N ILE A 130 -22.80 -13.51 0.03
CA ILE A 130 -23.08 -13.76 -1.39
C ILE A 130 -23.96 -15.00 -1.52
N GLN A 131 -25.07 -14.88 -2.26
CA GLN A 131 -26.07 -15.93 -2.44
C GLN A 131 -25.82 -16.75 -3.72
N ALA A 132 -25.37 -16.11 -4.80
CA ALA A 132 -25.04 -16.72 -6.07
C ALA A 132 -23.88 -17.73 -5.92
N PRO A 133 -24.12 -19.05 -6.05
CA PRO A 133 -23.12 -20.06 -5.71
C PRO A 133 -21.83 -19.97 -6.57
N TYR A 134 -21.96 -19.61 -7.85
CA TYR A 134 -20.83 -19.49 -8.76
C TYR A 134 -19.94 -18.27 -8.44
N MET A 135 -20.53 -17.15 -7.98
CA MET A 135 -19.80 -15.97 -7.51
C MET A 135 -19.14 -16.24 -6.16
N LYS A 136 -19.86 -16.88 -5.24
CA LYS A 136 -19.29 -17.30 -3.96
C LYS A 136 -18.09 -18.23 -4.16
N LYS A 137 -18.17 -19.17 -5.11
CA LYS A 137 -17.06 -20.06 -5.46
C LYS A 137 -15.88 -19.30 -6.08
N LEU A 138 -16.14 -18.31 -6.93
CA LEU A 138 -15.10 -17.44 -7.49
C LEU A 138 -14.36 -16.66 -6.40
N LEU A 139 -15.09 -16.06 -5.46
CA LEU A 139 -14.48 -15.33 -4.34
C LEU A 139 -13.74 -16.29 -3.39
N SER A 140 -14.27 -17.49 -3.15
CA SER A 140 -13.62 -18.50 -2.31
C SER A 140 -12.29 -18.95 -2.90
N HIS A 141 -12.21 -19.08 -4.23
CA HIS A 141 -10.97 -19.45 -4.93
C HIS A 141 -9.81 -18.50 -4.57
N PHE A 142 -10.04 -17.19 -4.67
CA PHE A 142 -9.01 -16.19 -4.36
C PHE A 142 -8.82 -15.97 -2.86
N PHE A 143 -9.91 -15.77 -2.12
CA PHE A 143 -9.86 -15.24 -0.75
C PHE A 143 -10.02 -16.32 0.34
N ILE A 144 -10.07 -17.61 0.00
CA ILE A 144 -10.19 -18.67 1.01
C ILE A 144 -9.21 -19.81 0.70
N GLU A 145 -9.15 -20.22 -0.56
CA GLU A 145 -8.41 -21.41 -0.97
C GLU A 145 -6.94 -21.10 -1.31
N ASP A 146 -6.64 -19.90 -1.83
CA ASP A 146 -5.30 -19.50 -2.25
C ASP A 146 -4.57 -18.70 -1.16
N ALA A 147 -3.82 -19.38 -0.29
CA ALA A 147 -3.10 -18.73 0.81
C ALA A 147 -2.00 -17.75 0.34
N GLU A 148 -1.43 -17.95 -0.85
CA GLU A 148 -0.41 -17.05 -1.38
C GLU A 148 -1.04 -15.75 -1.87
N PHE A 149 -2.14 -15.85 -2.62
CA PHE A 149 -2.93 -14.68 -3.01
C PHE A 149 -3.36 -13.87 -1.79
N GLN A 150 -3.90 -14.52 -0.75
CA GLN A 150 -4.34 -13.85 0.46
C GLN A 150 -3.22 -13.05 1.13
N LYS A 151 -2.04 -13.67 1.28
CA LYS A 151 -0.86 -13.02 1.86
C LYS A 151 -0.45 -11.80 1.04
N ASN A 152 -0.37 -11.94 -0.28
CA ASN A 152 0.07 -10.87 -1.17
C ASN A 152 -0.95 -9.73 -1.21
N PHE A 153 -2.25 -10.05 -1.32
CA PHE A 153 -3.34 -9.09 -1.33
C PHE A 153 -3.41 -8.27 -0.03
N CYS A 154 -3.22 -8.92 1.13
CA CYS A 154 -3.22 -8.25 2.43
C CYS A 154 -1.97 -7.39 2.69
N PHE A 155 -0.87 -7.62 1.97
CA PHE A 155 0.37 -6.85 2.13
C PHE A 155 0.50 -5.72 1.10
N HIS A 156 -0.17 -5.83 -0.05
CA HIS A 156 -0.04 -4.88 -1.14
C HIS A 156 -0.59 -3.48 -0.84
N SER A 157 -0.02 -2.48 -1.51
CA SER A 157 -0.62 -1.15 -1.65
C SER A 157 -1.74 -1.15 -2.70
N ALA A 158 -2.68 -0.23 -2.58
CA ALA A 158 -3.62 0.04 -3.67
C ALA A 158 -3.02 1.02 -4.69
N ALA A 159 -1.91 1.70 -4.39
CA ALA A 159 -1.31 2.66 -5.31
C ALA A 159 0.19 2.81 -5.07
N LYS A 160 0.89 3.28 -6.11
CA LYS A 160 2.30 3.64 -5.99
C LYS A 160 2.54 4.73 -4.93
N SER A 161 1.67 5.75 -4.86
CA SER A 161 1.94 6.93 -4.03
C SER A 161 0.75 7.77 -3.57
N VAL A 162 -0.45 7.60 -4.12
CA VAL A 162 -1.61 8.46 -3.81
C VAL A 162 -2.77 7.54 -3.52
N HIS A 163 -3.51 7.78 -2.43
CA HIS A 163 -4.61 6.96 -1.90
C HIS A 163 -4.22 5.51 -1.63
N HIS A 164 -4.14 5.13 -0.35
CA HIS A 164 -3.81 3.75 0.04
C HIS A 164 -2.44 3.29 -0.48
N GLY A 165 -1.49 4.23 -0.61
CA GLY A 165 -0.10 3.99 -0.99
C GLY A 165 0.74 3.49 0.18
N PHE A 166 0.27 2.43 0.84
CA PHE A 166 0.86 1.85 2.06
C PHE A 166 0.59 0.35 2.15
N VAL A 167 1.36 -0.38 2.98
CA VAL A 167 1.17 -1.82 3.23
C VAL A 167 -0.23 -2.05 3.79
N GLY A 168 -0.97 -2.98 3.16
CA GLY A 168 -2.38 -3.26 3.50
C GLY A 168 -3.38 -2.31 2.85
N GLY A 169 -2.92 -1.35 2.06
CA GLY A 169 -3.77 -0.38 1.37
C GLY A 169 -4.72 -1.03 0.36
N LEU A 170 -4.30 -2.09 -0.35
CA LEU A 170 -5.16 -2.78 -1.31
C LEU A 170 -6.38 -3.42 -0.63
N LEU A 171 -6.16 -4.05 0.52
CA LEU A 171 -7.22 -4.65 1.33
C LEU A 171 -8.15 -3.57 1.90
N GLU A 172 -7.59 -2.49 2.46
CA GLU A 172 -8.38 -1.40 3.04
C GLU A 172 -9.27 -0.73 1.98
N HIS A 173 -8.71 -0.40 0.82
CA HIS A 173 -9.42 0.15 -0.32
C HIS A 173 -10.54 -0.77 -0.80
N THR A 174 -10.21 -2.04 -1.06
CA THR A 174 -11.19 -3.02 -1.54
C THR A 174 -12.35 -3.21 -0.56
N LEU A 175 -12.05 -3.27 0.75
CA LEU A 175 -13.06 -3.39 1.79
C LEU A 175 -13.96 -2.14 1.85
N SER A 176 -13.37 -0.94 1.74
CA SER A 176 -14.13 0.32 1.73
C SER A 176 -15.06 0.40 0.52
N VAL A 177 -14.55 0.11 -0.69
CA VAL A 177 -15.32 0.09 -1.93
C VAL A 177 -16.45 -0.95 -1.86
N ALA A 178 -16.16 -2.17 -1.37
CA ALA A 178 -17.17 -3.20 -1.18
C ALA A 178 -18.26 -2.78 -0.17
N THR A 179 -17.88 -2.07 0.89
CA THR A 179 -18.83 -1.56 1.90
C THR A 179 -19.74 -0.48 1.32
N ILE A 180 -19.21 0.46 0.54
CA ILE A 180 -20.01 1.48 -0.17
C ILE A 180 -20.94 0.80 -1.19
N CYS A 181 -20.44 -0.19 -1.92
CA CYS A 181 -21.24 -0.97 -2.86
C CYS A 181 -22.38 -1.73 -2.18
N ASP A 182 -22.16 -2.31 -1.00
CA ASP A 182 -23.20 -2.96 -0.21
C ASP A 182 -24.29 -1.96 0.20
N PHE A 183 -23.87 -0.76 0.64
CA PHE A 183 -24.79 0.33 0.95
C PHE A 183 -25.61 0.74 -0.29
N TYR A 184 -24.98 0.89 -1.46
CA TYR A 184 -25.69 1.19 -2.71
C TYR A 184 -26.72 0.11 -3.06
N ALA A 185 -26.36 -1.18 -2.96
CA ALA A 185 -27.27 -2.27 -3.26
C ALA A 185 -28.48 -2.32 -2.30
N ASN A 186 -28.26 -2.00 -1.02
CA ASN A 186 -29.33 -1.92 -0.03
C ASN A 186 -30.25 -0.70 -0.24
N HIS A 187 -29.70 0.41 -0.76
CA HIS A 187 -30.46 1.64 -1.02
C HIS A 187 -31.21 1.59 -2.36
N TYR A 188 -30.56 1.08 -3.40
CA TYR A 188 -31.07 0.99 -4.77
C TYR A 188 -31.46 -0.46 -5.10
N GLY A 189 -32.68 -0.85 -4.76
CA GLY A 189 -33.14 -2.25 -4.88
C GLY A 189 -33.24 -2.84 -6.30
N TYR A 190 -32.84 -2.10 -7.33
CA TYR A 190 -32.72 -2.62 -8.71
C TYR A 190 -31.31 -3.12 -9.05
N LEU A 191 -30.32 -2.89 -8.17
CA LEU A 191 -28.96 -3.39 -8.34
C LEU A 191 -28.88 -4.88 -8.02
N ASP A 192 -28.18 -5.64 -8.86
CA ASP A 192 -27.74 -7.00 -8.54
C ASP A 192 -26.60 -6.94 -7.51
N ARG A 193 -26.98 -7.08 -6.23
CA ARG A 193 -26.05 -7.00 -5.09
C ARG A 193 -24.87 -7.97 -5.21
N ASP A 194 -25.14 -9.21 -5.61
CA ASP A 194 -24.09 -10.24 -5.66
C ASP A 194 -23.10 -9.97 -6.79
N LEU A 195 -23.59 -9.52 -7.94
CA LEU A 195 -22.74 -9.04 -9.03
C LEU A 195 -21.89 -7.84 -8.59
N LEU A 196 -22.52 -6.83 -7.99
CA LEU A 196 -21.85 -5.61 -7.56
C LEU A 196 -20.77 -5.88 -6.51
N LEU A 197 -21.08 -6.65 -5.46
CA LEU A 197 -20.10 -6.99 -4.43
C LEU A 197 -18.97 -7.87 -4.95
N THR A 198 -19.28 -8.85 -5.82
CA THR A 198 -18.24 -9.67 -6.44
C THR A 198 -17.31 -8.80 -7.30
N ALA A 199 -17.87 -7.86 -8.07
CA ALA A 199 -17.08 -6.92 -8.86
C ALA A 199 -16.23 -6.02 -7.96
N ALA A 200 -16.81 -5.45 -6.90
CA ALA A 200 -16.10 -4.59 -5.95
C ALA A 200 -14.94 -5.32 -5.23
N ILE A 201 -15.13 -6.57 -4.83
CA ILE A 201 -14.06 -7.33 -4.17
C ILE A 201 -12.95 -7.72 -5.16
N CYS A 202 -13.29 -7.90 -6.43
CA CYS A 202 -12.33 -8.31 -7.47
C CYS A 202 -11.74 -7.16 -8.31
N HIS A 203 -12.23 -5.92 -8.19
CA HIS A 203 -11.94 -4.87 -9.18
C HIS A 203 -10.45 -4.58 -9.35
N ASP A 204 -9.72 -4.64 -8.24
CA ASP A 204 -8.33 -4.23 -8.14
C ASP A 204 -7.34 -5.37 -7.86
N ILE A 205 -7.80 -6.63 -7.96
CA ILE A 205 -6.93 -7.79 -7.65
C ILE A 205 -5.70 -7.86 -8.55
N GLY A 206 -5.74 -7.23 -9.73
CA GLY A 206 -4.59 -7.14 -10.64
C GLY A 206 -3.42 -6.31 -10.09
N LYS A 207 -3.63 -5.50 -9.04
CA LYS A 207 -2.57 -4.69 -8.42
C LYS A 207 -1.45 -5.52 -7.83
N ILE A 208 -1.73 -6.78 -7.46
CA ILE A 208 -0.71 -7.71 -6.94
C ILE A 208 0.32 -8.12 -8.00
N SER A 209 0.02 -7.94 -9.29
CA SER A 209 0.96 -8.16 -10.39
C SER A 209 1.39 -6.86 -11.05
N GLU A 210 0.56 -5.81 -11.00
CA GLU A 210 0.90 -4.50 -11.55
C GLU A 210 2.03 -3.81 -10.77
N LEU A 211 1.99 -3.90 -9.44
CA LEU A 211 2.97 -3.29 -8.55
C LEU A 211 3.86 -4.38 -7.94
N SER A 212 5.14 -4.09 -7.76
CA SER A 212 6.01 -4.91 -6.92
C SER A 212 5.64 -4.69 -5.45
N PRO A 213 5.83 -5.70 -4.59
CA PRO A 213 5.56 -5.53 -3.16
C PRO A 213 6.51 -4.49 -2.55
N TYR A 214 6.14 -3.97 -1.38
CA TYR A 214 7.10 -3.21 -0.59
C TYR A 214 8.34 -4.06 -0.24
N PRO A 215 9.51 -3.43 -0.09
CA PRO A 215 9.77 -1.98 0.02
C PRO A 215 9.85 -1.20 -1.30
N GLU A 216 9.81 -1.86 -2.47
CA GLU A 216 9.99 -1.19 -3.77
C GLU A 216 8.74 -0.40 -4.18
N ASN A 217 7.56 -1.05 -4.16
CA ASN A 217 6.26 -0.46 -4.53
C ASN A 217 6.30 0.31 -5.85
N ASP A 218 6.91 -0.28 -6.89
CA ASP A 218 6.99 0.29 -8.24
C ASP A 218 6.25 -0.59 -9.24
N TYR A 219 5.95 -0.06 -10.41
CA TYR A 219 5.33 -0.84 -11.48
C TYR A 219 6.27 -1.95 -11.95
N THR A 220 5.73 -3.16 -12.04
CA THR A 220 6.41 -4.29 -12.68
C THR A 220 6.45 -4.09 -14.20
N ASP A 221 7.24 -4.90 -14.91
CA ASP A 221 7.25 -4.90 -16.38
C ASP A 221 5.85 -5.21 -16.96
N GLU A 222 5.17 -6.21 -16.39
CA GLU A 222 3.78 -6.55 -16.77
C GLU A 222 2.81 -5.41 -16.45
N GLY A 223 2.95 -4.77 -15.28
CA GLY A 223 2.15 -3.63 -14.86
C GLY A 223 2.28 -2.43 -15.80
N GLN A 224 3.50 -2.12 -16.24
CA GLN A 224 3.75 -1.06 -17.23
C GLN A 224 3.11 -1.37 -18.60
N LEU A 225 3.05 -2.64 -18.99
CA LEU A 225 2.55 -3.04 -20.30
C LEU A 225 1.03 -3.22 -20.34
N LEU A 226 0.42 -3.75 -19.28
CA LEU A 226 -0.98 -4.20 -19.27
C LEU A 226 -1.89 -3.39 -18.35
N GLY A 227 -1.39 -2.98 -17.18
CA GLY A 227 -2.18 -2.36 -16.11
C GLY A 227 -3.11 -3.32 -15.35
N HIS A 228 -3.39 -3.00 -14.09
CA HIS A 228 -4.14 -3.86 -13.16
C HIS A 228 -5.55 -4.20 -13.64
N ILE A 229 -6.21 -3.31 -14.38
CA ILE A 229 -7.58 -3.55 -14.86
C ILE A 229 -7.63 -4.77 -15.79
N VAL A 230 -6.70 -4.81 -16.76
CA VAL A 230 -6.64 -5.91 -17.74
C VAL A 230 -6.12 -7.19 -17.08
N ILE A 231 -5.11 -7.07 -16.22
CA ILE A 231 -4.57 -8.18 -15.43
C ILE A 231 -5.68 -8.81 -14.57
N GLY A 232 -6.37 -8.00 -13.76
CA GLY A 232 -7.44 -8.44 -12.86
C GLY A 232 -8.64 -9.04 -13.62
N ALA A 233 -9.05 -8.41 -14.72
CA ALA A 233 -10.10 -8.98 -15.58
C ALA A 233 -9.69 -10.34 -16.17
N THR A 234 -8.41 -10.54 -16.50
CA THR A 234 -7.86 -11.81 -17.01
C THR A 234 -7.84 -12.86 -15.90
N MET A 235 -7.33 -12.52 -14.71
CA MET A 235 -7.35 -13.41 -13.53
C MET A 235 -8.76 -13.91 -13.21
N VAL A 236 -9.74 -13.00 -13.16
CA VAL A 236 -11.15 -13.36 -12.93
C VAL A 236 -11.68 -14.25 -14.05
N ARG A 237 -11.38 -13.93 -15.32
CA ARG A 237 -11.84 -14.75 -16.45
C ARG A 237 -11.29 -16.16 -16.41
N ASP A 238 -10.02 -16.33 -16.06
CA ASP A 238 -9.37 -17.62 -15.97
C ASP A 238 -9.91 -18.44 -14.79
N ALA A 239 -10.14 -17.83 -13.64
CA ALA A 239 -10.81 -18.48 -12.51
C ALA A 239 -12.25 -18.92 -12.86
N ILE A 240 -13.02 -18.08 -13.56
CA ILE A 240 -14.37 -18.41 -14.03
C ILE A 240 -14.37 -19.68 -14.91
N ARG A 241 -13.37 -19.85 -15.79
CA ARG A 241 -13.26 -21.03 -16.66
C ARG A 241 -13.08 -22.34 -15.89
N GLN A 242 -12.59 -22.27 -14.65
CA GLN A 242 -12.43 -23.43 -13.78
C GLN A 242 -13.68 -23.75 -12.94
N ILE A 243 -14.73 -22.91 -13.01
CA ILE A 243 -15.96 -23.08 -12.27
C ILE A 243 -17.03 -23.71 -13.18
N PRO A 244 -17.45 -24.95 -12.92
CA PRO A 244 -18.51 -25.59 -13.70
C PRO A 244 -19.80 -24.77 -13.68
N ASP A 245 -20.47 -24.71 -14.82
CA ASP A 245 -21.78 -24.08 -15.00
C ASP A 245 -21.85 -22.59 -14.63
N PHE A 246 -20.72 -21.86 -14.63
CA PHE A 246 -20.74 -20.41 -14.45
C PHE A 246 -21.51 -19.75 -15.62
N PRO A 247 -22.62 -19.03 -15.37
CA PRO A 247 -23.42 -18.48 -16.47
C PRO A 247 -22.62 -17.47 -17.29
N GLN A 248 -22.49 -17.72 -18.59
CA GLN A 248 -21.65 -16.90 -19.49
C GLN A 248 -22.06 -15.42 -19.51
N VAL A 249 -23.36 -15.13 -19.39
CA VAL A 249 -23.87 -13.76 -19.29
C VAL A 249 -23.35 -13.07 -18.03
N LYS A 250 -23.48 -13.72 -16.86
CA LYS A 250 -22.97 -13.19 -15.58
C LYS A 250 -21.46 -13.03 -15.58
N ALA A 251 -20.73 -13.93 -16.24
CA ALA A 251 -19.29 -13.80 -16.41
C ALA A 251 -18.90 -12.56 -17.21
N ASN A 252 -19.68 -12.22 -18.24
CA ASN A 252 -19.44 -11.03 -19.05
C ASN A 252 -19.81 -9.75 -18.31
N GLU A 253 -20.91 -9.74 -17.56
CA GLU A 253 -21.33 -8.62 -16.72
C GLU A 253 -20.29 -8.31 -15.63
N LEU A 254 -19.78 -9.34 -14.95
CA LEU A 254 -18.75 -9.18 -13.91
C LEU A 254 -17.46 -8.58 -14.48
N VAL A 255 -16.96 -9.15 -15.58
CA VAL A 255 -15.75 -8.63 -16.22
C VAL A 255 -15.98 -7.24 -16.80
N HIS A 256 -17.18 -6.91 -17.29
CA HIS A 256 -17.51 -5.54 -17.69
C HIS A 256 -17.42 -4.55 -16.53
N CYS A 257 -17.93 -4.91 -15.35
CA CYS A 257 -17.81 -4.06 -14.16
C CYS A 257 -16.33 -3.81 -13.81
N ILE A 258 -15.49 -4.84 -13.83
CA ILE A 258 -14.04 -4.70 -13.61
C ILE A 258 -13.39 -3.84 -14.69
N LEU A 259 -13.67 -4.07 -15.98
CA LEU A 259 -13.09 -3.28 -17.07
C LEU A 259 -13.54 -1.81 -17.10
N ALA A 260 -14.58 -1.46 -16.37
CA ALA A 260 -15.19 -0.14 -16.41
C ALA A 260 -15.10 0.63 -15.09
N HIS A 261 -14.43 0.09 -14.05
CA HIS A 261 -14.54 0.64 -12.70
C HIS A 261 -13.91 2.05 -12.56
N HIS A 262 -12.85 2.41 -13.29
CA HIS A 262 -12.40 3.81 -13.28
C HIS A 262 -13.38 4.78 -14.00
N GLY A 263 -14.47 4.30 -14.61
CA GLY A 263 -15.58 5.14 -15.09
C GLY A 263 -15.36 5.81 -16.45
N GLU A 264 -14.20 6.43 -16.65
CA GLU A 264 -13.87 7.21 -17.83
C GLU A 264 -12.66 6.63 -18.58
N LEU A 265 -12.64 6.82 -19.90
CA LEU A 265 -11.53 6.33 -20.74
C LEU A 265 -10.24 7.10 -20.41
N GLU A 266 -10.37 8.38 -20.05
CA GLU A 266 -9.32 9.28 -19.62
C GLU A 266 -8.67 8.84 -18.30
N PHE A 267 -9.38 8.06 -17.48
CA PHE A 267 -8.85 7.45 -16.25
C PHE A 267 -8.27 6.06 -16.49
N GLY A 268 -8.12 5.65 -17.75
CA GLY A 268 -7.49 4.37 -18.12
C GLY A 268 -8.45 3.19 -18.20
N SER A 269 -9.77 3.37 -18.00
CA SER A 269 -10.73 2.28 -18.19
C SER A 269 -10.76 1.82 -19.65
N PRO A 270 -10.66 0.50 -19.92
CA PRO A 270 -10.91 -0.04 -21.26
C PRO A 270 -12.33 0.20 -21.79
N LYS A 271 -13.32 0.37 -20.91
CA LYS A 271 -14.73 0.65 -21.24
C LYS A 271 -15.37 1.62 -20.25
N LYS A 272 -16.40 2.34 -20.70
CA LYS A 272 -17.26 3.12 -19.79
C LYS A 272 -18.30 2.20 -19.11
N PRO A 273 -18.75 2.50 -17.89
CA PRO A 273 -19.85 1.81 -17.24
C PRO A 273 -21.09 1.80 -18.12
N ALA A 274 -21.73 0.62 -18.22
CA ALA A 274 -22.90 0.39 -19.06
C ALA A 274 -23.97 -0.46 -18.35
N LEU A 275 -23.66 -0.90 -17.13
CA LEU A 275 -24.56 -1.56 -16.19
C LEU A 275 -24.70 -0.66 -14.98
N ALA A 276 -25.81 -0.76 -14.27
CA ALA A 276 -26.02 0.02 -13.07
C ALA A 276 -25.00 -0.33 -11.97
N GLU A 277 -24.63 -1.59 -11.88
CA GLU A 277 -23.60 -2.11 -10.99
C GLU A 277 -22.22 -1.55 -11.36
N ALA A 278 -21.90 -1.44 -12.65
CA ALA A 278 -20.65 -0.83 -13.10
C ALA A 278 -20.59 0.67 -12.76
N ILE A 279 -21.71 1.39 -12.87
CA ILE A 279 -21.80 2.80 -12.48
C ILE A 279 -21.63 2.94 -10.97
N ALA A 280 -22.33 2.11 -10.19
CA ALA A 280 -22.26 2.09 -8.74
C ALA A 280 -20.83 1.79 -8.24
N LEU A 281 -20.18 0.77 -8.81
CA LEU A 281 -18.78 0.44 -8.52
C LEU A 281 -17.85 1.60 -8.82
N SER A 282 -18.02 2.23 -9.99
CA SER A 282 -17.16 3.34 -10.39
C SER A 282 -17.27 4.56 -9.47
N PHE A 283 -18.48 4.87 -9.01
CA PHE A 283 -18.66 5.91 -8.01
C PHE A 283 -18.11 5.53 -6.64
N ALA A 284 -18.25 4.26 -6.23
CA ALA A 284 -17.72 3.79 -4.95
C ALA A 284 -16.18 3.87 -4.92
N ASP A 285 -15.53 3.35 -5.96
CA ASP A 285 -14.08 3.42 -6.17
C ASP A 285 -13.57 4.88 -6.14
N ASN A 286 -14.18 5.75 -6.96
CA ASN A 286 -13.76 7.15 -7.02
C ASN A 286 -14.01 7.91 -5.70
N THR A 287 -15.08 7.56 -4.97
CA THR A 287 -15.38 8.14 -3.66
C THR A 287 -14.28 7.78 -2.67
N ASP A 288 -13.94 6.50 -2.56
CA ASP A 288 -12.93 6.03 -1.62
C ASP A 288 -11.55 6.66 -1.91
N ALA A 289 -11.10 6.62 -3.17
CA ALA A 289 -9.83 7.20 -3.59
C ALA A 289 -9.73 8.71 -3.26
N LYS A 290 -10.80 9.48 -3.46
CA LYS A 290 -10.84 10.91 -3.12
C LYS A 290 -10.87 11.15 -1.61
N MET A 291 -11.63 10.34 -0.88
CA MET A 291 -11.74 10.48 0.57
C MET A 291 -10.43 10.15 1.28
N GLU A 292 -9.73 9.08 0.86
CA GLU A 292 -8.41 8.76 1.40
C GLU A 292 -7.38 9.81 0.99
N THR A 293 -7.40 10.28 -0.26
CA THR A 293 -6.52 11.39 -0.69
C THR A 293 -6.73 12.64 0.16
N MET A 294 -7.98 12.96 0.51
CA MET A 294 -8.29 14.08 1.40
C MET A 294 -7.78 13.83 2.81
N LYS A 295 -7.98 12.62 3.35
CA LYS A 295 -7.50 12.21 4.69
C LYS A 295 -5.98 12.35 4.79
N GLU A 296 -5.24 11.73 3.87
CA GLU A 296 -3.77 11.78 3.80
C GLU A 296 -3.26 13.22 3.66
N ALA A 297 -3.87 14.04 2.79
CA ALA A 297 -3.45 15.42 2.60
C ALA A 297 -3.70 16.28 3.86
N LEU A 298 -4.86 16.14 4.50
CA LEU A 298 -5.16 16.87 5.73
C LEU A 298 -4.24 16.47 6.88
N ALA A 299 -3.81 15.20 6.95
CA ALA A 299 -2.89 14.69 7.96
C ALA A 299 -1.46 15.26 7.82
N GLN A 300 -1.05 15.63 6.60
CA GLN A 300 0.25 16.26 6.35
C GLN A 300 0.30 17.76 6.71
N GLY A 301 -0.86 18.44 6.73
CA GLY A 301 -0.95 19.85 7.10
C GLY A 301 -0.97 20.10 8.63
N PRO A 302 -0.99 21.37 9.07
CA PRO A 302 -1.07 21.72 10.48
C PRO A 302 -2.23 21.00 11.20
N THR A 303 -1.95 20.41 12.35
CA THR A 303 -2.95 19.70 13.17
C THR A 303 -3.84 20.66 13.96
N THR A 304 -3.39 21.91 14.12
CA THR A 304 -4.09 22.99 14.84
C THR A 304 -4.29 24.18 13.91
N GLY A 305 -5.54 24.61 13.72
CA GLY A 305 -5.89 25.79 12.93
C GLY A 305 -6.78 25.50 11.71
N LEU A 306 -7.29 26.57 11.10
CA LEU A 306 -8.20 26.55 9.95
C LEU A 306 -7.53 27.04 8.65
N GLU A 307 -6.20 26.99 8.63
CA GLU A 307 -5.40 27.48 7.51
C GLU A 307 -5.64 26.62 6.26
N TRP A 308 -5.67 27.28 5.11
CA TRP A 308 -5.73 26.62 3.82
C TRP A 308 -4.40 25.92 3.54
N GLN A 309 -4.45 24.66 3.11
CA GLN A 309 -3.26 23.84 2.83
C GLN A 309 -2.86 23.88 1.35
N GLY A 310 -3.45 24.81 0.57
CA GLY A 310 -3.20 24.98 -0.85
C GLY A 310 -4.03 24.05 -1.74
N PHE A 311 -3.73 24.07 -3.04
CA PHE A 311 -4.45 23.33 -4.07
C PHE A 311 -3.98 21.88 -4.13
N ASN A 312 -4.89 20.94 -3.94
CA ASN A 312 -4.64 19.53 -4.14
C ASN A 312 -5.22 19.10 -5.49
N ARG A 313 -4.34 18.65 -6.40
CA ARG A 313 -4.70 18.30 -7.78
C ARG A 313 -5.63 17.09 -7.90
N PHE A 314 -5.63 16.18 -6.94
CA PHE A 314 -6.40 14.93 -7.01
C PHE A 314 -7.85 15.10 -6.54
N VAL A 315 -8.09 16.14 -5.73
CA VAL A 315 -9.43 16.60 -5.36
C VAL A 315 -9.84 17.87 -6.11
N GLU A 316 -8.97 18.36 -7.00
CA GLU A 316 -9.15 19.54 -7.87
C GLU A 316 -9.63 20.81 -7.13
N SER A 317 -9.15 21.00 -5.89
CA SER A 317 -9.60 22.11 -5.05
C SER A 317 -8.55 22.52 -4.02
N ASN A 318 -8.69 23.74 -3.48
CA ASN A 318 -8.00 24.13 -2.27
C ASN A 318 -8.65 23.43 -1.07
N ILE A 319 -7.83 22.87 -0.17
CA ILE A 319 -8.33 22.09 0.98
C ILE A 319 -8.01 22.77 2.31
N ARG A 320 -8.87 22.52 3.29
CA ARG A 320 -8.67 22.86 4.71
C ARG A 320 -9.52 21.94 5.58
N ARG A 321 -9.22 21.87 6.88
CA ARG A 321 -10.04 21.14 7.86
C ARG A 321 -11.37 21.87 8.12
N THR A 322 -12.40 21.11 8.41
CA THR A 322 -13.64 21.64 9.00
C THR A 322 -13.36 22.14 10.41
N SER A 323 -14.05 23.20 10.85
CA SER A 323 -13.95 23.70 12.22
C SER A 323 -14.39 22.65 13.23
N PRO A 324 -13.65 22.47 14.35
CA PRO A 324 -14.16 21.69 15.45
C PRO A 324 -15.44 22.33 15.98
N GLU A 325 -16.31 21.54 16.60
CA GLU A 325 -17.42 22.09 17.39
C GLU A 325 -16.83 22.93 18.54
N GLU A 326 -17.41 24.11 18.80
CA GLU A 326 -17.07 24.88 19.99
C GLU A 326 -17.53 24.09 21.21
N VAL A 327 -16.57 23.53 21.98
CA VAL A 327 -16.82 22.93 23.29
C VAL A 327 -16.76 24.02 24.36
#